data_AF-A0A920E2I7-F1
#
_entry.id   AF-A0A920E2I7-F1
#
_cell.length_a   1.000
_cell.length_b   1.000
_cell.length_c   1.000
_cell.angle_alpha   90.00
_cell.angle_beta   90.00
_cell.angle_gamma   90.00
#
_symmetry.space_group_name_H-M   'P 1'
#
loop_
_entity.id
_entity.type
_entity.pdbx_description
1 polymer ?
#
loop_
_entity_poly.entity_id
_entity_poly.type
_entity_poly.pdbx_seq_one_letter_code
_entity_poly.pdbx_strand_id
1 'polypeptide(L)'
;MVSNMRPGVTNDYFNVDAMLKYDLSDALPIRVLGMDFEPFVGVGPGWTWFDEQDGLTGNLSVGVNHWFNDVFGFTLMADYRHNMDDLQRWNTPITR
;
A
#
# COMPACT_ATOMS: atom_id res chain seq x y z
N MET A 1 -30.75 -1.84 -30.74
CA MET A 1 -29.30 -1.83 -30.51
C MET A 1 -29.07 -2.37 -29.10
N VAL A 2 -28.71 -3.65 -28.99
CA VAL A 2 -28.48 -4.33 -27.71
C VAL A 2 -26.98 -4.54 -27.62
N SER A 3 -26.34 -3.93 -26.63
CA SER A 3 -24.95 -4.21 -26.29
C SER A 3 -24.89 -5.58 -25.60
N ASN A 4 -24.23 -6.55 -26.27
CA ASN A 4 -23.93 -7.86 -25.70
C ASN A 4 -23.02 -7.69 -24.47
N MET A 5 -23.57 -7.77 -23.27
CA MET A 5 -22.80 -8.04 -22.05
C MET A 5 -22.47 -9.54 -22.00
N ARG A 6 -21.18 -9.87 -22.11
CA ARG A 6 -20.65 -11.22 -21.89
C ARG A 6 -20.72 -11.52 -20.38
N PRO A 7 -21.27 -12.67 -19.94
CA PRO A 7 -21.30 -13.00 -18.52
C PRO A 7 -19.88 -13.38 -18.07
N GLY A 8 -19.39 -12.76 -16.99
CA GLY A 8 -18.26 -13.31 -16.23
C GLY A 8 -16.92 -12.58 -16.29
N VAL A 9 -16.86 -11.28 -16.56
CA VAL A 9 -15.63 -10.50 -16.28
C VAL A 9 -15.84 -9.75 -14.98
N THR A 10 -15.68 -10.46 -13.86
CA THR A 10 -15.50 -9.80 -12.56
C THR A 10 -14.02 -9.50 -12.45
N ASN A 11 -13.61 -8.27 -12.75
CA ASN A 11 -12.25 -7.80 -12.49
C ASN A 11 -12.12 -7.55 -10.97
N ASP A 12 -12.16 -8.62 -10.19
CA ASP A 12 -11.93 -8.59 -8.76
C ASP A 12 -10.43 -8.38 -8.53
N TYR A 13 -10.05 -7.11 -8.40
CA TYR A 13 -8.69 -6.75 -7.97
C TYR A 13 -8.61 -6.87 -6.45
N PHE A 14 -7.93 -7.90 -5.97
CA PHE A 14 -7.69 -8.08 -4.55
C PHE A 14 -6.20 -7.88 -4.26
N ASN A 15 -5.88 -6.83 -3.51
CA ASN A 15 -4.56 -6.62 -2.93
C ASN A 15 -4.65 -6.81 -1.43
N VAL A 16 -3.72 -7.59 -0.87
CA VAL A 16 -3.47 -7.61 0.57
C VAL A 16 -2.07 -7.09 0.79
N ASP A 17 -1.99 -6.01 1.55
CA ASP A 17 -0.75 -5.43 2.01
C ASP A 17 -0.58 -5.66 3.52
N ALA A 18 0.61 -6.12 3.88
CA ALA A 18 1.04 -6.18 5.26
C ALA A 18 2.01 -5.04 5.50
N MET A 19 1.63 -4.05 6.31
CA MET A 19 2.46 -2.89 6.59
C MET A 19 2.96 -2.91 8.03
N LEU A 20 4.28 -2.85 8.22
CA LEU A 20 4.88 -2.56 9.51
C LEU A 20 4.98 -1.05 9.65
N LYS A 21 4.28 -0.49 10.63
CA LYS A 21 4.33 0.93 10.98
C LYS A 21 5.30 1.14 12.14
N TYR A 22 6.24 2.06 11.98
CA TYR A 22 7.15 2.52 13.03
C TYR A 22 6.87 4.00 13.31
N ASP A 23 6.41 4.27 14.52
CA ASP A 23 6.13 5.63 14.97
C ASP A 23 7.45 6.32 15.34
N LEU A 24 7.71 7.45 14.70
CA LEU A 24 8.90 8.27 14.92
C LEU A 24 8.63 9.38 15.94
N SER A 25 7.41 9.51 16.45
CA SER A 25 7.00 10.53 17.42
C SER A 25 7.87 10.56 18.68
N ASP A 26 8.34 9.40 19.14
CA ASP A 26 9.25 9.28 20.29
C ASP A 26 10.66 9.82 19.99
N ALA A 27 11.12 9.66 18.74
CA ALA A 27 12.45 10.10 18.31
C ALA A 27 12.45 11.55 17.82
N LEU A 28 11.35 12.01 17.23
CA LEU A 28 11.17 13.30 16.59
C LEU A 28 9.77 13.86 16.91
N PRO A 29 9.58 14.46 18.09
CA PRO A 29 8.35 15.17 18.40
C PRO A 29 8.26 16.43 17.54
N ILE A 30 7.41 16.41 16.52
CA ILE A 30 7.17 17.56 15.64
C ILE A 30 6.00 18.34 16.20
N ARG A 31 6.29 19.46 16.88
CA ARG A 31 5.27 20.39 17.36
C ARG A 31 5.32 21.68 16.55
N VAL A 32 4.29 21.92 15.75
CA VAL A 32 4.19 23.12 14.91
C VAL A 32 3.01 23.95 15.40
N LEU A 33 3.28 25.21 15.79
CA LEU A 33 2.23 26.15 16.23
C LEU A 33 1.33 25.61 17.36
N GLY A 34 1.86 24.72 18.22
CA GLY A 34 1.11 24.10 19.32
C GLY A 34 0.28 22.87 18.93
N MET A 35 0.36 22.44 17.66
CA MET A 35 -0.22 21.19 17.19
C MET A 35 0.85 20.09 17.24
N ASP A 36 0.50 18.98 17.88
CA ASP A 36 1.36 17.79 17.93
C ASP A 36 1.14 16.97 16.65
N PHE A 37 2.23 16.77 15.92
CA PHE A 37 2.29 15.90 14.76
C PHE A 37 3.13 14.69 15.12
N GLU A 38 2.56 13.52 14.90
CA GLU A 38 3.15 12.23 15.15
C GLU A 38 3.63 11.63 13.82
N PRO A 39 4.89 11.88 13.42
CA PRO A 39 5.42 11.28 12.22
C PRO A 39 5.55 9.77 12.38
N PHE A 40 5.26 9.03 11.31
CA PHE A 40 5.50 7.61 11.23
C PHE A 40 6.03 7.24 9.85
N VAL A 41 6.78 6.16 9.80
CA VAL A 41 7.17 5.51 8.55
C VAL A 41 6.64 4.10 8.58
N GLY A 42 6.28 3.57 7.43
CA GLY A 42 5.94 2.17 7.30
C GLY A 42 6.67 1.53 6.14
N VAL A 43 6.86 0.23 6.25
CA VAL A 43 7.38 -0.59 5.17
C VAL A 43 6.70 -1.93 5.23
N GLY A 44 6.36 -2.48 4.07
CA GLY A 44 5.51 -3.65 4.00
C GLY A 44 5.60 -4.37 2.68
N PRO A 45 5.63 -5.72 2.68
CA PRO A 45 5.32 -6.47 1.48
C PRO A 45 3.81 -6.41 1.19
N GLY A 46 3.46 -6.18 -0.06
CA GLY A 46 2.13 -6.40 -0.61
C GLY A 46 2.11 -7.65 -1.47
N TRP A 47 1.02 -8.40 -1.38
CA TRP A 47 0.66 -9.42 -2.35
C TRP A 47 -0.54 -8.93 -3.13
N THR A 48 -0.35 -8.78 -4.44
CA THR A 48 -1.44 -8.49 -5.36
C THR A 48 -1.76 -9.78 -6.11
N TRP A 49 -3.01 -10.24 -6.02
CA TRP A 49 -3.48 -11.37 -6.81
C TRP A 49 -4.19 -10.83 -8.06
N PHE A 50 -3.63 -11.11 -9.23
CA PHE A 50 -4.26 -10.84 -10.51
C PHE A 50 -4.21 -12.11 -11.36
N ASP A 51 -5.32 -12.86 -11.34
CA ASP A 51 -5.63 -14.05 -12.15
C ASP A 51 -4.55 -15.18 -12.14
N GLU A 52 -3.41 -15.01 -12.84
CA GLU A 52 -2.33 -16.00 -13.02
C GLU A 52 -0.92 -15.49 -12.65
N GLN A 53 -0.77 -14.23 -12.20
CA GLN A 53 0.53 -13.64 -11.87
C GLN A 53 0.57 -13.14 -10.42
N ASP A 54 1.24 -13.93 -9.58
CA ASP A 54 1.55 -13.58 -8.20
C ASP A 54 2.72 -12.57 -8.16
N GLY A 55 2.42 -11.30 -7.84
CA GLY A 55 3.42 -10.24 -7.73
C GLY A 55 3.67 -9.85 -6.27
N LEU A 56 4.91 -9.99 -5.80
CA LEU A 56 5.35 -9.37 -4.56
C LEU A 56 5.62 -7.88 -4.81
N THR A 57 4.94 -7.03 -4.08
CA THR A 57 5.11 -5.58 -4.14
C THR A 57 5.83 -5.10 -2.88
N GLY A 58 6.80 -4.21 -3.02
CA GLY A 58 7.38 -3.50 -1.88
C GLY A 58 6.64 -2.18 -1.68
N ASN A 59 6.03 -1.99 -0.52
CA ASN A 59 5.34 -0.75 -0.16
C ASN A 59 6.18 -0.04 0.90
N LEU A 60 6.56 1.20 0.62
CA LEU A 60 7.16 2.12 1.59
C LEU A 60 6.14 3.21 1.86
N SER A 61 5.88 3.52 3.13
CA SER A 61 4.94 4.55 3.52
C SER A 61 5.60 5.54 4.46
N VAL A 62 5.21 6.80 4.37
CA VAL A 62 5.60 7.83 5.32
C VAL A 62 4.37 8.69 5.60
N GLY A 63 4.16 9.05 6.84
CA GLY A 63 3.01 9.84 7.19
C GLY A 63 3.18 10.62 8.48
N VAL A 64 2.17 11.44 8.76
CA VAL A 64 2.02 12.17 10.00
C VAL A 64 0.60 11.98 10.49
N ASN A 65 0.45 11.79 11.79
CA ASN A 65 -0.83 11.71 12.45
C ASN A 65 -1.03 12.94 13.33
N HIS A 66 -2.24 13.49 13.31
CA HIS A 66 -2.59 14.67 14.10
C HIS A 66 -3.93 14.45 14.79
N TRP A 67 -3.95 14.51 16.12
CA TRP A 67 -5.16 14.37 16.92
C TRP A 67 -5.76 15.74 17.23
N PHE A 68 -7.01 15.95 16.82
CA PHE A 68 -7.77 17.15 17.22
C PHE A 68 -8.43 16.95 18.59
N ASN A 69 -8.83 15.71 18.88
CA ASN A 69 -9.41 15.26 20.15
C ASN A 69 -8.97 13.82 20.42
N ASP A 70 -9.23 13.31 21.62
CA ASP A 70 -8.93 11.91 22.00
C ASP A 70 -9.64 10.84 21.14
N VAL A 71 -10.63 11.26 20.34
CA VAL A 71 -11.46 10.39 19.49
C VAL A 71 -11.30 10.68 18.00
N PHE A 72 -10.92 11.91 17.64
CA PHE A 72 -10.82 12.36 16.25
C PHE A 72 -9.40 12.77 15.93
N GLY A 73 -8.76 11.98 15.08
CA GLY A 73 -7.48 12.28 14.47
C GLY A 73 -7.58 12.29 12.96
N PHE A 74 -6.61 12.93 12.33
CA PHE A 74 -6.39 12.89 10.91
C PHE A 74 -4.98 12.38 10.64
N THR A 75 -4.91 11.44 9.71
CA THR A 75 -3.65 10.83 9.29
C THR A 75 -3.39 11.21 7.84
N LEU A 76 -2.26 11.87 7.61
CA LEU A 76 -1.72 12.09 6.27
C LEU A 76 -0.66 11.02 6.03
N MET A 77 -0.88 10.16 5.05
CA MET A 77 0.07 9.13 4.66
C MET A 77 0.35 9.26 3.17
N ALA A 78 1.61 9.11 2.81
CA ALA A 78 2.08 8.99 1.45
C ALA A 78 2.71 7.60 1.28
N ASP A 79 2.09 6.81 0.41
CA ASP A 79 2.55 5.47 0.07
C ASP A 79 3.29 5.47 -1.26
N TYR A 80 4.49 4.93 -1.25
CA TYR A 80 5.29 4.63 -2.43
C TYR A 80 5.30 3.14 -2.68
N ARG A 81 4.71 2.73 -3.80
CA ARG A 81 4.59 1.33 -4.20
C ARG A 81 5.61 1.02 -5.29
N HIS A 82 6.54 0.11 -5.01
CA HIS A 82 7.52 -0.37 -5.97
C HIS A 82 7.20 -1.82 -6.33
N ASN A 83 6.71 -2.04 -7.56
CA ASN A 83 6.48 -3.38 -8.08
C ASN A 83 7.81 -3.99 -8.48
N MET A 84 8.22 -5.06 -7.81
CA MET A 84 9.42 -5.82 -8.15
C MET A 84 9.03 -6.87 -9.20
N ASP A 85 8.77 -6.43 -10.43
CA ASP A 85 8.35 -7.29 -11.55
C ASP A 85 9.46 -8.27 -12.03
N ASP A 86 10.67 -8.21 -11.46
CA ASP A 86 11.82 -8.99 -11.92
C ASP A 86 11.81 -10.48 -11.50
N LEU A 87 10.90 -10.91 -10.61
CA LEU A 87 10.83 -12.32 -10.18
C LEU A 87 9.94 -13.21 -11.08
N GLN A 88 9.11 -12.64 -11.95
CA GLN A 88 8.30 -13.42 -12.90
C GLN A 88 9.00 -13.75 -14.22
N ARG A 89 10.26 -13.35 -14.40
CA ARG A 89 11.01 -13.67 -15.62
C ARG A 89 11.67 -15.06 -15.60
N TRP A 90 11.58 -15.81 -14.50
CA TRP A 90 12.20 -17.14 -14.37
C TRP A 90 11.27 -18.34 -14.57
N ASN A 91 9.96 -18.14 -14.75
CA ASN A 91 9.01 -19.26 -14.90
C ASN A 91 8.33 -19.34 -16.27
N THR A 92 8.94 -18.78 -17.33
CA THR A 92 8.53 -19.13 -18.70
C THR A 92 9.33 -20.36 -19.13
N PRO A 93 8.73 -21.56 -19.26
CA PRO A 93 9.38 -22.61 -20.02
C PRO A 93 9.49 -22.10 -21.45
N ILE A 94 10.72 -21.92 -21.91
CA ILE A 94 11.05 -21.74 -23.33
C ILE A 94 10.39 -22.87 -24.10
N THR A 95 9.22 -22.58 -24.70
CA THR A 95 8.57 -23.47 -25.66
C THR A 95 8.78 -22.88 -27.06
N ARG A 96 10.01 -22.99 -27.54
CA ARG A 96 10.39 -23.52 -28.86
C ARG A 96 11.86 -23.23 -29.17
#